data_AF-A0A1F3A266-F1
#
_entry.id   AF-A0A1F3A266-F1
#
_cell.length_a   1.000
_cell.length_b   1.000
_cell.length_c   1.000
_cell.angle_alpha   90.00
_cell.angle_beta   90.00
_cell.angle_gamma   90.00
#
_symmetry.space_group_name_H-M   'P 1'
#
loop_
_entity.id
_entity.type
_entity.pdbx_description
1 polymer ?
#
loop_
_entity_poly.entity_id
_entity_poly.type
_entity_poly.pdbx_seq_one_letter_code
_entity_poly.pdbx_strand_id
1 'polypeptide(L)'
;MKTANVRDLMQLFVDDLTDYAIVILDINGDILTWNAGARALLGYTAEEIVGRRLSDLYTKSDAITGKSSASLKDALQWGRHETTARLARKDGTMVEAQIVLRPLSDSWTRLLGFGLLAYDLDRSKRIAAERTELASSKVVPIRSKILVVDDNTGVLEEAVEQLTSLGYRVASASNGAEALEVLESEDDVDLLFTDVVMPGSLGGRALAERARQMRPGLKVLFASGYFEGALVGKGDLETDVRFLTKPYIKRELAKKIEEALKSAS
;
A
#
# COMPACT_ATOMS: atom_id res chain seq x y z
N MET A 1 16.86 -18.15 -18.42
CA MET A 1 15.59 -17.58 -17.94
C MET A 1 15.16 -16.55 -18.98
N LYS A 2 14.03 -16.72 -19.68
CA LYS A 2 13.56 -15.70 -20.66
C LYS A 2 12.99 -14.53 -19.87
N THR A 3 13.49 -13.32 -20.12
CA THR A 3 12.98 -12.08 -19.52
C THR A 3 11.52 -11.89 -19.93
N ALA A 4 10.62 -11.67 -18.97
CA ALA A 4 9.23 -11.38 -19.26
C ALA A 4 9.12 -10.05 -20.06
N ASN A 5 8.28 -10.03 -21.09
CA ASN A 5 8.05 -8.82 -21.87
C ASN A 5 7.31 -7.79 -21.00
N VAL A 6 7.65 -6.50 -21.12
CA VAL A 6 6.96 -5.40 -20.43
C VAL A 6 5.45 -5.44 -20.66
N ARG A 7 5.00 -5.83 -21.86
CA ARG A 7 3.57 -6.01 -22.15
C ARG A 7 2.91 -7.04 -21.24
N ASP A 8 3.58 -8.16 -20.98
CA ASP A 8 3.03 -9.25 -20.16
C ASP A 8 3.01 -8.85 -18.68
N LEU A 9 4.05 -8.13 -18.22
CA LEU A 9 4.09 -7.59 -16.86
C LEU A 9 3.00 -6.53 -16.61
N MET A 10 2.77 -5.65 -17.58
CA MET A 10 1.70 -4.66 -17.51
C MET A 10 0.33 -5.31 -17.47
N GLN A 11 0.12 -6.37 -18.25
CA GLN A 11 -1.13 -7.14 -18.24
C GLN A 11 -1.36 -7.80 -16.88
N LEU A 12 -0.34 -8.48 -16.33
CA LEU A 12 -0.40 -9.08 -14.99
C LEU A 12 -0.70 -8.06 -13.90
N PHE A 13 -0.08 -6.88 -13.95
CA PHE A 13 -0.35 -5.81 -13.00
C PHE A 13 -1.81 -5.34 -13.07
N VAL A 14 -2.34 -5.11 -14.28
CA VAL A 14 -3.73 -4.66 -14.45
C VAL A 14 -4.74 -5.74 -14.04
N ASP A 15 -4.42 -7.01 -14.28
CA ASP A 15 -5.28 -8.14 -13.95
C ASP A 15 -5.35 -8.40 -12.43
N ASP A 16 -4.27 -8.12 -11.69
CA ASP A 16 -4.23 -8.24 -10.22
C ASP A 16 -4.98 -7.10 -9.50
N LEU A 17 -5.24 -5.98 -10.18
CA LEU A 17 -5.98 -4.86 -9.61
C LEU A 17 -7.48 -5.15 -9.54
N THR A 18 -7.93 -5.60 -8.37
CA THR A 18 -9.37 -5.84 -8.08
C THR A 18 -10.12 -4.60 -7.58
N ASP A 19 -9.40 -3.58 -7.11
CA ASP A 19 -10.02 -2.40 -6.50
C ASP A 19 -10.40 -1.33 -7.52
N TYR A 20 -9.85 -1.43 -8.72
CA TYR A 20 -10.05 -0.48 -9.81
C TYR A 20 -10.49 -1.22 -11.06
N ALA A 21 -11.64 -0.83 -11.60
CA ALA A 21 -12.04 -1.21 -12.93
C ALA A 21 -11.20 -0.42 -13.93
N ILE A 22 -10.36 -1.13 -14.69
CA ILE A 22 -9.53 -0.57 -15.76
C ILE A 22 -10.04 -1.18 -17.06
N VAL A 23 -10.57 -0.32 -17.92
CA VAL A 23 -11.24 -0.71 -19.15
C VAL A 23 -10.67 0.11 -20.30
N ILE A 24 -10.29 -0.56 -21.37
CA ILE A 24 -9.93 0.09 -22.64
C ILE A 24 -11.15 0.03 -23.55
N LEU A 25 -11.44 1.16 -24.20
CA LEU A 25 -12.49 1.31 -25.18
C LEU A 25 -11.87 1.63 -26.54
N ASP A 26 -12.54 1.22 -27.62
CA ASP A 26 -12.22 1.68 -28.96
C ASP A 26 -12.66 3.15 -29.17
N ILE A 27 -12.42 3.69 -30.36
CA ILE A 27 -12.80 5.07 -30.71
C ILE A 27 -14.32 5.30 -30.71
N ASN A 28 -15.12 4.25 -30.82
CA ASN A 28 -16.57 4.35 -30.80
C ASN A 28 -17.13 4.24 -29.37
N GLY A 29 -16.35 3.73 -28.42
CA GLY A 29 -16.79 3.47 -27.04
C GLY A 29 -17.19 2.03 -26.79
N ASP A 30 -16.78 1.10 -27.66
CA ASP A 30 -16.96 -0.34 -27.48
C ASP A 30 -15.86 -0.89 -26.59
N ILE A 31 -16.22 -1.81 -25.69
CA ILE A 31 -15.34 -2.35 -24.66
C ILE A 31 -14.34 -3.32 -25.29
N LEU A 32 -13.04 -3.03 -25.17
CA LEU A 32 -11.95 -3.88 -25.68
C LEU A 32 -11.33 -4.76 -24.61
N THR A 33 -11.31 -4.31 -23.35
CA THR A 33 -10.70 -5.06 -22.24
C THR A 33 -11.60 -5.04 -21.00
N TRP A 34 -11.37 -6.00 -20.11
CA TRP A 34 -12.11 -6.11 -18.86
C TRP A 34 -11.27 -6.77 -17.78
N ASN A 35 -10.72 -5.99 -16.85
CA ASN A 35 -9.86 -6.52 -15.79
C ASN A 35 -10.65 -7.10 -14.60
N ALA A 36 -9.94 -7.71 -13.63
CA ALA A 36 -10.56 -8.29 -12.45
C ALA A 36 -11.35 -7.26 -11.62
N GLY A 37 -10.89 -6.01 -11.54
CA GLY A 37 -11.62 -4.94 -10.86
C GLY A 37 -12.93 -4.56 -11.54
N ALA A 38 -13.00 -4.57 -12.87
CA ALA A 38 -14.24 -4.33 -13.61
C ALA A 38 -15.27 -5.44 -13.36
N ARG A 39 -14.81 -6.71 -13.30
CA ARG A 39 -15.64 -7.84 -12.90
C ARG A 39 -16.10 -7.74 -11.45
N ALA A 40 -15.23 -7.34 -10.52
CA ALA A 40 -15.60 -7.16 -9.12
C ALA A 40 -16.63 -6.03 -8.94
N LEU A 41 -16.49 -4.95 -9.71
CA LEU A 41 -17.37 -3.78 -9.65
C LEU A 41 -18.77 -4.06 -10.21
N LEU A 42 -18.84 -4.73 -11.37
CA LEU A 42 -20.07 -4.83 -12.19
C LEU A 42 -20.60 -6.26 -12.38
N GLY A 43 -19.83 -7.29 -12.02
CA GLY A 43 -20.27 -8.69 -12.03
C GLY A 43 -20.21 -9.40 -13.38
N TYR A 44 -19.87 -8.71 -14.47
CA TYR A 44 -19.70 -9.32 -15.80
C TYR A 44 -18.32 -9.94 -15.97
N THR A 45 -18.24 -11.05 -16.69
CA THR A 45 -16.95 -11.57 -17.17
C THR A 45 -16.52 -10.87 -18.45
N ALA A 46 -15.24 -11.00 -18.83
CA ALA A 46 -14.73 -10.39 -20.05
C ALA A 46 -15.47 -10.92 -21.29
N GLU A 47 -15.75 -12.22 -21.33
CA GLU A 47 -16.45 -12.89 -22.44
C GLU A 47 -17.88 -12.38 -22.65
N GLU A 48 -18.50 -11.85 -21.59
CA GLU A 48 -19.89 -11.36 -21.63
C GLU A 48 -19.99 -9.89 -22.05
N ILE A 49 -18.90 -9.13 -21.91
CA ILE A 49 -18.94 -7.67 -21.99
C ILE A 49 -18.02 -7.07 -23.06
N VAL A 50 -16.91 -7.74 -23.39
CA VAL A 50 -16.04 -7.29 -24.48
C VAL A 50 -16.81 -7.31 -25.80
N GLY A 51 -16.68 -6.22 -26.57
CA GLY A 51 -17.44 -5.97 -27.80
C GLY A 51 -18.79 -5.28 -27.59
N ARG A 52 -19.26 -5.12 -26.34
CA ARG A 52 -20.47 -4.33 -26.05
C ARG A 52 -20.16 -2.85 -25.87
N ARG A 53 -21.20 -2.02 -25.97
CA ARG A 53 -21.08 -0.57 -25.81
C ARG A 53 -20.98 -0.21 -24.33
N LEU A 54 -20.05 0.67 -23.95
CA LEU A 54 -19.97 1.18 -22.58
C LEU A 54 -21.31 1.78 -22.08
N SER A 55 -22.06 2.43 -22.97
CA SER A 55 -23.36 3.04 -22.64
C SER A 55 -24.39 2.04 -22.13
N ASP A 56 -24.25 0.74 -22.42
CA ASP A 56 -25.16 -0.30 -21.96
C ASP A 56 -25.09 -0.52 -20.44
N LEU A 57 -24.01 -0.08 -19.81
CA LEU A 57 -23.78 -0.21 -18.36
C LEU A 57 -24.39 0.96 -17.56
N TYR A 58 -24.76 2.04 -18.23
CA TYR A 58 -25.42 3.18 -17.61
C TYR A 58 -26.91 2.89 -17.39
N THR A 59 -27.50 3.53 -16.39
CA THR A 59 -28.96 3.48 -16.24
C THR A 59 -29.65 4.07 -17.48
N LYS A 60 -30.88 3.60 -17.77
CA LYS A 60 -31.69 4.16 -18.86
C LYS A 60 -31.86 5.67 -18.73
N SER A 61 -31.97 6.20 -17.51
CA SER A 61 -32.06 7.65 -17.26
C SER A 61 -30.77 8.39 -17.64
N ASP A 62 -29.61 7.85 -17.30
CA ASP A 62 -28.32 8.47 -17.64
C ASP A 62 -27.98 8.34 -19.14
N ALA A 63 -28.42 7.25 -19.79
CA ALA A 63 -28.34 7.10 -21.24
C ALA A 63 -29.24 8.10 -21.99
N ILE A 64 -30.48 8.29 -21.52
CA ILE A 64 -31.45 9.24 -22.12
C ILE A 64 -31.02 10.70 -21.92
N THR A 65 -30.38 11.03 -20.80
CA THR A 65 -29.87 12.39 -20.54
C THR A 65 -28.57 12.71 -21.30
N GLY A 66 -28.06 11.77 -22.11
CA GLY A 66 -26.89 11.99 -22.97
C GLY A 66 -25.55 11.97 -22.23
N LYS A 67 -25.54 11.77 -20.90
CA LYS A 67 -24.32 11.78 -20.07
C LYS A 67 -23.26 10.78 -20.54
N SER A 68 -23.66 9.61 -21.04
CA SER A 68 -22.74 8.60 -21.56
C SER A 68 -22.11 8.97 -22.91
N SER A 69 -22.86 9.65 -23.78
CA SER A 69 -22.36 10.08 -25.10
C SER A 69 -21.54 11.38 -25.03
N ALA A 70 -21.82 12.23 -24.04
CA ALA A 70 -21.09 13.46 -23.80
C ALA A 70 -19.69 13.19 -23.23
N SER A 71 -19.53 12.17 -22.38
CA SER A 71 -18.27 11.88 -21.68
C SER A 71 -17.09 11.61 -22.63
N LEU A 72 -17.30 10.84 -23.71
CA LEU A 72 -16.25 10.59 -24.71
C LEU A 72 -15.87 11.88 -25.46
N LYS A 73 -16.86 12.71 -25.84
CA LYS A 73 -16.63 13.98 -26.53
C LYS A 73 -15.88 14.97 -25.64
N ASP A 74 -16.30 15.09 -24.38
CA ASP A 74 -15.64 15.94 -23.39
C ASP A 74 -14.19 15.50 -23.15
N ALA A 75 -13.95 14.19 -23.06
CA ALA A 75 -12.59 13.65 -22.90
C ALA A 75 -11.71 13.96 -24.11
N LEU A 76 -12.26 13.95 -25.34
CA LEU A 76 -11.52 14.36 -26.53
C LEU A 76 -11.22 15.86 -26.55
N GLN A 77 -12.18 16.69 -26.16
CA GLN A 77 -12.03 18.14 -26.19
C GLN A 77 -11.06 18.63 -25.10
N TRP A 78 -11.12 18.07 -23.89
CA TRP A 78 -10.41 18.55 -22.72
C TRP A 78 -9.25 17.64 -22.27
N GLY A 79 -9.02 16.52 -22.97
CA GLY A 79 -7.98 15.54 -22.65
C GLY A 79 -8.26 14.68 -21.41
N ARG A 80 -9.42 14.87 -20.75
CA ARG A 80 -9.94 14.08 -19.62
C ARG A 80 -11.41 14.41 -19.41
N HIS A 81 -12.20 13.42 -19.03
CA HIS A 81 -13.52 13.62 -18.45
C HIS A 81 -13.58 12.89 -17.11
N GLU A 82 -14.23 13.50 -16.12
CA GLU A 82 -14.39 12.92 -14.80
C GLU A 82 -15.81 13.16 -14.30
N THR A 83 -16.44 12.10 -13.79
CA THR A 83 -17.83 12.16 -13.35
C THR A 83 -18.15 11.07 -12.35
N THR A 84 -19.21 11.27 -11.59
CA THR A 84 -19.84 10.23 -10.78
C THR A 84 -21.03 9.68 -11.55
N ALA A 85 -21.10 8.37 -11.74
CA ALA A 85 -22.19 7.73 -12.46
C ALA A 85 -22.76 6.53 -11.70
N ARG A 86 -24.06 6.30 -11.91
CA ARG A 86 -24.74 5.09 -11.43
C ARG A 86 -24.69 4.03 -12.52
N LEU A 87 -24.01 2.93 -12.22
CA LEU A 87 -23.85 1.80 -13.13
C LEU A 87 -24.70 0.63 -12.64
N ALA A 88 -25.28 -0.10 -13.59
CA ALA A 88 -26.02 -1.33 -13.30
C ALA A 88 -25.07 -2.52 -13.25
N ARG A 89 -25.06 -3.24 -12.12
CA ARG A 89 -24.39 -4.54 -12.01
C ARG A 89 -25.20 -5.62 -12.74
N LYS A 90 -24.56 -6.74 -13.07
CA LYS A 90 -25.18 -7.90 -13.71
C LYS A 90 -26.39 -8.46 -12.95
N ASP A 91 -26.34 -8.42 -11.63
CA ASP A 91 -27.44 -8.89 -10.76
C ASP A 91 -28.62 -7.90 -10.66
N GLY A 92 -28.55 -6.76 -11.36
CA GLY A 92 -29.56 -5.71 -11.34
C GLY A 92 -29.41 -4.69 -10.20
N THR A 93 -28.46 -4.89 -9.28
CA THR A 93 -28.13 -3.88 -8.26
C THR A 93 -27.39 -2.70 -8.89
N MET A 94 -27.37 -1.57 -8.18
CA MET A 94 -26.71 -0.34 -8.66
C MET A 94 -25.43 -0.07 -7.87
N VAL A 95 -24.43 0.45 -8.57
CA VAL A 95 -23.22 1.01 -7.96
C VAL A 95 -23.08 2.47 -8.32
N GLU A 96 -22.73 3.30 -7.35
CA GLU A 96 -22.25 4.65 -7.62
C GLU A 96 -20.74 4.62 -7.74
N ALA A 97 -20.24 4.92 -8.94
CA ALA A 97 -18.83 4.83 -9.26
C ALA A 97 -18.29 6.20 -9.66
N GLN A 98 -17.09 6.52 -9.16
CA GLN A 98 -16.30 7.60 -9.75
C GLN A 98 -15.65 7.07 -11.02
N ILE A 99 -15.77 7.80 -12.11
CA ILE A 99 -15.27 7.43 -13.43
C ILE A 99 -14.35 8.51 -13.95
N VAL A 100 -13.15 8.11 -14.38
CA VAL A 100 -12.20 8.95 -15.11
C VAL A 100 -11.99 8.35 -16.49
N LEU A 101 -12.16 9.17 -17.52
CA LEU A 101 -12.00 8.80 -18.92
C LEU A 101 -10.89 9.64 -19.56
N ARG A 102 -9.98 9.00 -20.29
CA ARG A 102 -8.84 9.63 -20.95
C ARG A 102 -8.74 9.16 -22.40
N PRO A 103 -8.52 10.05 -23.38
CA PRO A 103 -8.19 9.63 -24.73
C PRO A 103 -6.81 8.97 -24.74
N LEU A 104 -6.68 7.91 -25.53
CA LEU A 104 -5.42 7.23 -25.79
C LEU A 104 -5.05 7.52 -27.24
N SER A 105 -3.90 8.17 -27.44
CA SER A 105 -3.39 8.54 -28.76
C SER A 105 -1.99 7.98 -28.96
N ASP A 106 -1.61 7.77 -30.22
CA ASP A 106 -0.23 7.45 -30.56
C ASP A 106 0.68 8.69 -30.47
N SER A 107 1.98 8.50 -30.69
CA SER A 107 3.00 9.56 -30.71
C SER A 107 2.80 10.61 -31.81
N TRP A 108 1.87 10.39 -32.74
CA TRP A 108 1.61 11.23 -33.91
C TRP A 108 0.21 11.86 -33.89
N THR A 109 -0.47 11.87 -32.73
CA THR A 109 -1.78 12.47 -32.43
C THR A 109 -3.03 11.70 -32.90
N ARG A 110 -2.88 10.50 -33.46
CA ARG A 110 -4.03 9.67 -33.83
C ARG A 110 -4.69 9.07 -32.59
N LEU A 111 -5.99 9.31 -32.42
CA LEU A 111 -6.79 8.65 -31.39
C LEU A 111 -6.86 7.14 -31.67
N LEU A 112 -6.43 6.35 -30.70
CA LEU A 112 -6.48 4.88 -30.69
C LEU A 112 -7.69 4.34 -29.93
N GLY A 113 -8.22 5.11 -28.97
CA GLY A 113 -9.35 4.72 -28.13
C GLY A 113 -9.40 5.52 -26.83
N PHE A 114 -9.96 4.92 -25.79
CA PHE A 114 -10.06 5.55 -24.47
C PHE A 114 -9.66 4.61 -23.35
N GLY A 115 -9.02 5.16 -22.32
CA GLY A 115 -8.83 4.49 -21.04
C GLY A 115 -9.88 4.96 -20.06
N LEU A 116 -10.59 4.02 -19.45
CA LEU A 116 -11.57 4.24 -18.41
C LEU A 116 -11.06 3.62 -17.11
N LEU A 117 -11.05 4.44 -16.05
CA LEU A 117 -10.82 4.03 -14.68
C LEU A 117 -12.11 4.25 -13.89
N ALA A 118 -12.61 3.22 -13.21
CA ALA A 118 -13.76 3.35 -12.32
C ALA A 118 -13.54 2.66 -10.98
N TYR A 119 -14.06 3.24 -9.90
CA TYR A 119 -14.05 2.65 -8.57
C TYR A 119 -15.33 2.99 -7.80
N ASP A 120 -15.76 2.06 -6.96
CA ASP A 120 -16.97 2.18 -6.14
C ASP A 120 -16.76 3.20 -4.99
N LEU A 121 -17.64 4.20 -4.91
CA LEU A 121 -17.58 5.23 -3.87
C LEU A 121 -17.92 4.69 -2.48
N ASP A 122 -18.86 3.76 -2.36
CA ASP A 122 -19.26 3.16 -1.08
C ASP A 122 -18.21 2.16 -0.58
N ARG A 123 -17.52 1.48 -1.50
CA ARG A 123 -16.38 0.63 -1.14
C ARG A 123 -15.19 1.47 -0.71
N SER A 124 -14.89 2.58 -1.40
CA SER A 124 -13.82 3.50 -0.97
C SER A 124 -14.12 4.12 0.39
N LYS A 125 -15.39 4.48 0.68
CA LYS A 125 -15.81 4.96 2.00
C LYS A 125 -15.77 3.88 3.07
N ARG A 126 -16.12 2.63 2.76
CA ARG A 126 -15.99 1.49 3.68
C ARG A 126 -14.55 1.12 3.93
N ILE A 127 -13.68 1.12 2.92
CA ILE A 127 -12.24 0.90 3.11
C ILE A 127 -11.61 2.10 3.84
N ALA A 128 -12.05 3.33 3.59
CA ALA A 128 -11.60 4.48 4.35
C ALA A 128 -12.11 4.43 5.79
N ALA A 129 -13.38 4.06 6.02
CA ALA A 129 -13.97 3.89 7.34
C ALA A 129 -13.34 2.71 8.08
N GLU A 130 -13.11 1.56 7.43
CA GLU A 130 -12.36 0.43 7.96
C GLU A 130 -10.90 0.78 8.17
N ARG A 131 -10.26 1.62 7.35
CA ARG A 131 -8.90 2.14 7.62
C ARG A 131 -8.90 3.12 8.78
N THR A 132 -9.94 3.94 8.93
CA THR A 132 -10.16 4.84 10.07
C THR A 132 -10.55 4.05 11.32
N GLU A 133 -11.25 2.93 11.19
CA GLU A 133 -11.73 2.06 12.26
C GLU A 133 -10.67 1.01 12.65
N LEU A 134 -9.79 0.61 11.73
CA LEU A 134 -8.51 -0.08 12.00
C LEU A 134 -7.49 0.90 12.61
N ALA A 135 -7.51 2.18 12.23
CA ALA A 135 -6.78 3.24 12.93
C ALA A 135 -7.43 3.64 14.26
N SER A 136 -8.72 3.30 14.49
CA SER A 136 -9.48 3.64 15.70
C SER A 136 -9.76 2.42 16.60
N SER A 137 -9.44 1.21 16.19
CA SER A 137 -9.62 0.00 17.00
C SER A 137 -8.36 -0.24 17.81
N LYS A 138 -8.44 0.29 19.04
CA LYS A 138 -7.42 0.35 20.10
C LYS A 138 -6.26 1.29 19.79
N VAL A 139 -6.45 2.53 20.23
CA VAL A 139 -5.36 3.39 20.75
C VAL A 139 -4.44 2.51 21.61
N VAL A 140 -3.32 2.08 21.05
CA VAL A 140 -2.12 1.80 21.87
C VAL A 140 -1.80 3.16 22.50
N PRO A 141 -1.66 3.27 23.82
CA PRO A 141 -1.62 4.56 24.49
C PRO A 141 -0.60 5.47 23.83
N ILE A 142 -1.01 6.70 23.53
CA ILE A 142 -0.12 7.81 23.22
C ILE A 142 0.85 7.92 24.39
N ARG A 143 2.03 7.26 24.30
CA ARG A 143 3.24 7.44 25.12
C ARG A 143 4.35 6.39 24.93
N SER A 144 4.22 5.38 24.06
CA SER A 144 5.31 4.43 23.89
C SER A 144 6.60 5.10 23.38
N LYS A 145 7.72 4.73 23.99
CA LYS A 145 9.04 5.24 23.64
C LYS A 145 9.85 4.19 22.91
N ILE A 146 10.42 4.59 21.78
CA ILE A 146 11.21 3.73 20.91
C ILE A 146 12.65 4.23 20.93
N LEU A 147 13.60 3.34 21.18
CA LEU A 147 15.01 3.60 20.97
C LEU A 147 15.39 3.09 19.57
N VAL A 148 15.78 4.00 18.68
CA VAL A 148 16.26 3.69 17.34
C VAL A 148 17.78 3.64 17.34
N VAL A 149 18.37 2.58 16.77
CA VAL A 149 19.82 2.39 16.74
C VAL A 149 20.28 2.01 15.34
N ASP A 150 21.09 2.89 14.75
CA ASP A 150 21.60 2.75 13.39
C ASP A 150 22.91 3.54 13.27
N ASP A 151 23.96 2.94 12.70
CA ASP A 151 25.24 3.60 12.49
C ASP A 151 25.24 4.56 11.29
N ASN A 152 24.24 4.44 10.42
CA ASN A 152 24.04 5.37 9.32
C ASN A 152 23.17 6.53 9.76
N THR A 153 23.78 7.71 9.93
CA THR A 153 23.08 8.94 10.35
C THR A 153 21.85 9.27 9.49
N GLY A 154 21.91 9.07 8.18
CA GLY A 154 20.77 9.35 7.30
C GLY A 154 19.58 8.41 7.54
N VAL A 155 19.85 7.13 7.77
CA VAL A 155 18.81 6.13 8.09
C VAL A 155 18.26 6.38 9.50
N LEU A 156 19.12 6.72 10.45
CA LEU A 156 18.75 7.07 11.82
C LEU A 156 17.80 8.27 11.85
N GLU A 157 18.18 9.37 11.19
CA GLU A 157 17.37 10.60 11.10
C GLU A 157 16.01 10.35 10.43
N GLU A 158 16.01 9.61 9.31
CA GLU A 158 14.76 9.26 8.62
C GLU A 158 13.83 8.40 9.49
N ALA A 159 14.37 7.40 10.19
CA ALA A 159 13.59 6.57 11.09
C ALA A 159 13.01 7.38 12.27
N VAL A 160 13.82 8.27 12.85
CA VAL A 160 13.38 9.15 13.94
C VAL A 160 12.25 10.08 13.49
N GLU A 161 12.36 10.70 12.31
CA GLU A 161 11.33 11.57 11.75
C GLU A 161 10.03 10.79 11.49
N GLN A 162 10.14 9.62 10.85
CA GLN A 162 8.98 8.78 10.54
C GLN A 162 8.25 8.34 11.81
N LEU A 163 8.96 7.90 12.86
CA LEU A 163 8.35 7.46 14.12
C LEU A 163 7.79 8.63 14.94
N THR A 164 8.48 9.77 14.98
CA THR A 164 7.99 10.98 15.66
C THR A 164 6.68 11.46 15.02
N SER A 165 6.61 11.47 13.68
CA SER A 165 5.40 11.86 12.95
C SER A 165 4.26 10.83 13.03
N LEU A 166 4.51 9.62 13.56
CA LEU A 166 3.50 8.63 13.94
C LEU A 166 3.03 8.78 15.39
N GLY A 167 3.63 9.71 16.16
CA GLY A 167 3.23 10.04 17.53
C GLY A 167 4.00 9.30 18.63
N TYR A 168 5.10 8.59 18.30
CA TYR A 168 5.96 7.95 19.29
C TYR A 168 6.93 8.94 19.93
N ARG A 169 7.34 8.66 21.18
CA ARG A 169 8.54 9.30 21.75
C ARG A 169 9.76 8.54 21.22
N VAL A 170 10.75 9.24 20.72
CA VAL A 170 11.89 8.60 20.07
C VAL A 170 13.18 9.04 20.76
N ALA A 171 13.96 8.06 21.22
CA ALA A 171 15.38 8.22 21.52
C ALA A 171 16.18 7.60 20.38
N SER A 172 17.40 8.09 20.15
CA SER A 172 18.26 7.62 19.08
C SER A 172 19.66 7.35 19.60
N ALA A 173 20.33 6.34 19.06
CA ALA A 173 21.74 6.08 19.28
C ALA A 173 22.40 5.69 17.96
N SER A 174 23.65 6.11 17.77
CA SER A 174 24.44 5.84 16.56
C SER A 174 25.20 4.50 16.62
N ASN A 175 25.19 3.84 17.77
CA ASN A 175 25.92 2.58 17.98
C ASN A 175 25.39 1.84 19.21
N GLY A 176 25.80 0.58 19.37
CA GLY A 176 25.34 -0.26 20.48
C GLY A 176 25.77 0.22 21.87
N ALA A 177 26.91 0.90 22.03
CA ALA A 177 27.35 1.37 23.34
C ALA A 177 26.48 2.53 23.84
N GLU A 178 26.26 3.53 22.98
CA GLU A 178 25.35 4.65 23.23
C GLU A 178 23.91 4.15 23.50
N ALA A 179 23.46 3.13 22.77
CA ALA A 179 22.15 2.53 22.99
C ALA A 179 22.01 1.90 24.39
N LEU A 180 23.07 1.26 24.91
CA LEU A 180 23.06 0.73 26.27
C LEU A 180 23.02 1.85 27.31
N GLU A 181 23.76 2.94 27.12
CA GLU A 181 23.71 4.11 28.02
C GLU A 181 22.29 4.72 28.10
N VAL A 182 21.59 4.78 26.97
CA VAL A 182 20.17 5.17 26.95
C VAL A 182 19.29 4.17 27.72
N LEU A 183 19.50 2.87 27.52
CA LEU A 183 18.79 1.81 28.25
C LEU A 183 19.21 1.67 29.72
N GLU A 184 20.27 2.31 30.17
CA GLU A 184 20.62 2.40 31.60
C GLU A 184 19.96 3.63 32.24
N SER A 185 19.90 4.74 31.51
CA SER A 185 19.40 6.03 32.02
C SER A 185 17.89 6.20 31.92
N GLU A 186 17.22 5.54 30.98
CA GLU A 186 15.79 5.78 30.69
C GLU A 186 14.94 4.52 30.82
N ASP A 187 14.30 4.28 31.96
CA ASP A 187 13.53 3.06 32.26
C ASP A 187 12.24 2.86 31.43
N ASP A 188 11.85 3.86 30.65
CA ASP A 188 10.56 3.93 29.96
C ASP A 188 10.60 3.60 28.46
N VAL A 189 11.68 2.95 27.98
CA VAL A 189 11.79 2.46 26.60
C VAL A 189 11.01 1.14 26.45
N ASP A 190 10.01 1.14 25.56
CA ASP A 190 9.14 0.00 25.30
C ASP A 190 9.68 -0.92 24.19
N LEU A 191 10.36 -0.33 23.20
CA LEU A 191 10.85 -1.02 22.02
C LEU A 191 12.26 -0.54 21.64
N LEU A 192 13.16 -1.49 21.40
CA LEU A 192 14.41 -1.29 20.69
C LEU A 192 14.22 -1.59 19.19
N PHE A 193 14.45 -0.60 18.34
CA PHE A 193 14.50 -0.76 16.89
C PHE A 193 15.94 -0.57 16.41
N THR A 194 16.60 -1.65 15.99
CA THR A 194 18.06 -1.63 15.73
C THR A 194 18.43 -2.30 14.41
N ASP A 195 19.43 -1.77 13.71
CA ASP A 195 20.07 -2.51 12.60
C ASP A 195 20.70 -3.82 13.11
N VAL A 196 20.57 -4.90 12.35
CA VAL A 196 21.17 -6.21 12.69
C VAL A 196 22.69 -6.09 12.71
N VAL A 197 23.27 -5.42 11.71
CA VAL A 197 24.70 -5.31 11.53
C VAL A 197 25.10 -3.85 11.72
N MET A 198 25.82 -3.60 12.81
CA MET A 198 26.45 -2.31 13.08
C MET A 198 27.94 -2.52 13.32
N PRO A 199 28.81 -1.61 12.86
CA PRO A 199 30.24 -1.65 13.14
C PRO A 199 30.52 -1.40 14.63
N GLY A 200 31.68 -1.87 15.10
CA GLY A 200 32.16 -1.67 16.47
C GLY A 200 32.11 -2.93 17.33
N SER A 201 32.25 -2.75 18.64
CA SER A 201 32.34 -3.85 19.62
C SER A 201 30.98 -4.48 19.96
N LEU A 202 29.88 -3.85 19.58
CA LEU A 202 28.52 -4.30 19.90
C LEU A 202 27.56 -4.09 18.71
N GLY A 203 27.37 -5.14 17.91
CA GLY A 203 26.37 -5.16 16.84
C GLY A 203 24.94 -5.36 17.36
N GLY A 204 23.93 -5.16 16.51
CA GLY A 204 22.53 -5.10 16.94
C GLY A 204 21.99 -6.35 17.60
N ARG A 205 22.39 -7.55 17.15
CA ARG A 205 21.97 -8.81 17.81
C ARG A 205 22.47 -8.90 19.25
N ALA A 206 23.76 -8.65 19.45
CA ALA A 206 24.38 -8.68 20.78
C ALA A 206 23.87 -7.52 21.67
N LEU A 207 23.54 -6.36 21.08
CA LEU A 207 22.83 -5.28 21.76
C LEU A 207 21.46 -5.75 22.27
N ALA A 208 20.64 -6.36 21.41
CA ALA A 208 19.31 -6.84 21.78
C ALA A 208 19.33 -7.90 22.88
N GLU A 209 20.29 -8.83 22.84
CA GLU A 209 20.50 -9.83 23.89
C GLU A 209 20.79 -9.17 25.24
N ARG A 210 21.73 -8.22 25.29
CA ARG A 210 22.04 -7.45 26.51
C ARG A 210 20.86 -6.62 26.98
N ALA A 211 20.19 -5.94 26.06
CA ALA A 211 19.02 -5.11 26.35
C ALA A 211 17.88 -5.94 26.98
N ARG A 212 17.64 -7.17 26.50
CA ARG A 212 16.67 -8.10 27.11
C ARG A 212 17.12 -8.67 28.46
N GLN A 213 18.43 -8.88 28.67
CA GLN A 213 18.94 -9.28 29.99
C GLN A 213 18.72 -8.18 31.03
N MET A 214 18.90 -6.91 30.64
CA MET A 214 18.61 -5.75 31.49
C MET A 214 17.11 -5.54 31.67
N ARG A 215 16.32 -5.76 30.61
CA ARG A 215 14.88 -5.52 30.56
C ARG A 215 14.16 -6.70 29.89
N PRO A 216 13.76 -7.73 30.65
CA PRO A 216 13.10 -8.91 30.10
C PRO A 216 11.80 -8.61 29.33
N GLY A 217 11.14 -7.48 29.61
CA GLY A 217 9.94 -7.03 28.91
C GLY A 217 10.18 -6.21 27.63
N LEU A 218 11.43 -5.82 27.34
CA LEU A 218 11.76 -4.95 26.21
C LEU A 218 11.50 -5.66 24.88
N LYS A 219 10.67 -5.03 24.03
CA LYS A 219 10.40 -5.52 22.69
C LYS A 219 11.57 -5.16 21.78
N VAL A 220 11.87 -6.03 20.81
CA VAL A 220 12.97 -5.80 19.85
C VAL A 220 12.45 -5.99 18.43
N LEU A 221 12.75 -5.02 17.58
CA LEU A 221 12.57 -5.07 16.14
C LEU A 221 13.92 -4.84 15.47
N PHE A 222 14.28 -5.73 14.55
CA PHE A 222 15.50 -5.60 13.77
C PHE A 222 15.24 -4.99 12.40
N ALA A 223 16.08 -4.06 11.98
CA ALA A 223 16.18 -3.65 10.59
C ALA A 223 17.27 -4.49 9.90
N SER A 224 17.00 -5.07 8.72
CA SER A 224 17.92 -6.00 8.05
C SER A 224 18.09 -5.65 6.57
N GLY A 225 19.26 -5.93 6.00
CA GLY A 225 19.52 -5.74 4.58
C GLY A 225 18.89 -6.82 3.68
N TYR A 226 18.86 -6.55 2.37
CA TYR A 226 18.25 -7.42 1.34
C TYR A 226 18.79 -8.87 1.32
N PHE A 227 20.09 -9.08 1.59
CA PHE A 227 20.69 -10.42 1.60
C PHE A 227 20.43 -11.21 2.90
N GLU A 228 20.15 -10.51 4.00
CA GLU A 228 19.95 -11.14 5.32
C GLU A 228 18.52 -11.63 5.50
N GLY A 229 17.54 -10.86 5.00
CA GLY A 229 16.13 -11.29 5.00
C GLY A 229 15.90 -12.59 4.22
N ALA A 230 16.69 -12.85 3.18
CA ALA A 230 16.62 -14.08 2.39
C ALA A 230 17.22 -15.31 3.10
N LEU A 231 18.17 -15.12 4.02
CA LEU A 231 18.79 -16.18 4.81
C LEU A 231 17.96 -16.57 6.04
N VAL A 232 17.26 -15.61 6.64
CA VAL A 232 16.41 -15.85 7.83
C VAL A 232 15.13 -16.62 7.47
N GLY A 233 14.66 -16.57 6.22
CA GLY A 233 13.45 -17.27 5.77
C GLY A 233 13.53 -18.81 5.73
N LYS A 234 14.67 -19.44 6.05
CA LYS A 234 14.88 -20.88 5.84
C LYS A 234 15.58 -21.68 6.95
N GLY A 235 15.88 -21.11 8.12
CA GLY A 235 16.57 -21.87 9.17
C GLY A 235 16.31 -21.39 10.58
N ASP A 236 15.71 -22.28 11.38
CA ASP A 236 15.72 -22.40 12.84
C ASP A 236 15.13 -21.26 13.71
N LEU A 237 13.93 -21.55 14.22
CA LEU A 237 13.57 -21.60 15.66
C LEU A 237 14.29 -20.61 16.61
N GLU A 238 13.91 -19.33 16.58
CA GLU A 238 13.74 -18.53 17.81
C GLU A 238 12.47 -17.68 17.67
N THR A 239 11.45 -18.02 18.44
CA THR A 239 10.04 -17.65 18.26
C THR A 239 9.66 -16.19 18.55
N ASP A 240 10.60 -15.25 18.69
CA ASP A 240 10.26 -13.85 19.03
C ASP A 240 11.19 -12.78 18.42
N VAL A 241 11.88 -13.11 17.33
CA VAL A 241 12.74 -12.16 16.62
C VAL A 241 12.00 -11.57 15.41
N ARG A 242 11.66 -10.27 15.47
CA ARG A 242 10.97 -9.56 14.40
C ARG A 242 11.95 -8.80 13.53
N PHE A 243 11.71 -8.82 12.21
CA PHE A 243 12.53 -8.12 11.23
C PHE A 243 11.70 -7.18 10.35
N LEU A 244 12.34 -6.08 9.94
CA LEU A 244 11.92 -5.16 8.89
C LEU A 244 13.07 -5.07 7.88
N THR A 245 12.77 -5.28 6.59
CA THR A 245 13.79 -5.22 5.54
C THR A 245 14.01 -3.78 5.09
N LYS A 246 15.26 -3.35 4.98
CA LYS A 246 15.67 -2.07 4.39
C LYS A 246 15.79 -2.21 2.85
N PRO A 247 15.39 -1.19 2.07
CA PRO A 247 14.70 0.03 2.49
C PRO A 247 13.23 -0.23 2.84
N TYR A 248 12.68 0.50 3.81
CA TYR A 248 11.28 0.41 4.23
C TYR A 248 10.56 1.75 4.05
N ILE A 249 9.27 1.69 3.77
CA ILE A 249 8.41 2.88 3.72
C ILE A 249 7.68 3.10 5.06
N LYS A 250 7.30 4.35 5.37
CA LYS A 250 6.62 4.74 6.62
C LYS A 250 5.44 3.83 7.02
N ARG A 251 4.65 3.37 6.04
CA ARG A 251 3.51 2.47 6.29
C ARG A 251 3.94 1.09 6.81
N GLU A 252 5.02 0.54 6.26
CA GLU A 252 5.56 -0.76 6.68
C GLU A 252 6.22 -0.67 8.05
N LEU A 253 6.96 0.42 8.29
CA LEU A 253 7.51 0.75 9.61
C LEU A 253 6.39 0.84 10.65
N ALA A 254 5.35 1.65 10.42
CA ALA A 254 4.23 1.80 11.34
C ALA A 254 3.59 0.44 11.70
N LYS A 255 3.28 -0.37 10.68
CA LYS A 255 2.70 -1.70 10.87
C LYS A 255 3.60 -2.61 11.71
N LYS A 256 4.90 -2.65 11.43
CA LYS A 256 5.85 -3.51 12.15
C LYS A 256 6.09 -3.07 13.59
N ILE A 257 6.12 -1.77 13.85
CA ILE A 257 6.21 -1.22 15.20
C ILE A 257 4.96 -1.56 16.00
N GLU A 258 3.77 -1.39 15.42
CA GLU A 258 2.52 -1.78 16.08
C GLU A 258 2.44 -3.27 16.39
N GLU A 259 2.78 -4.13 15.41
CA GLU A 259 2.89 -5.57 15.62
C GLU A 259 3.89 -5.88 16.74
N ALA A 260 5.00 -5.14 16.79
CA ALA A 260 6.04 -5.35 17.78
C ALA A 260 5.61 -5.00 19.22
N LEU A 261 4.86 -3.91 19.36
CA LEU A 261 4.33 -3.43 20.64
C LEU A 261 3.12 -4.24 21.13
N LYS A 262 2.29 -4.76 20.23
CA LYS A 262 1.04 -5.47 20.57
C LYS A 262 1.25 -6.91 21.06
N SER A 263 2.40 -7.52 20.79
CA SER A 263 2.65 -8.89 21.24
C SER A 263 2.84 -8.96 22.75
N ALA A 264 2.05 -9.81 23.42
CA ALA A 264 2.30 -10.17 24.81
C ALA A 264 3.71 -10.78 24.95
N SER A 265 4.42 -10.45 26.03
CA SER A 265 5.65 -11.13 26.43
C SER A 265 5.37 -12.54 26.93
#